data_AF-A0A8H4PUT8-F1
#
_entry.id   AF-A0A8H4PUT8-F1
#
_cell.length_a   1.000
_cell.length_b   1.000
_cell.length_c   1.000
_cell.angle_alpha   90.00
_cell.angle_beta   90.00
_cell.angle_gamma   90.00
#
_symmetry.space_group_name_H-M   'P 1'
#
loop_
_entity.id
_entity.type
_entity.pdbx_description
1 polymer ?
#
loop_
_entity_poly.entity_id
_entity_poly.type
_entity_poly.pdbx_seq_one_letter_code
_entity_poly.pdbx_strand_id
1 'polypeptide(L)'
;MRSLTGAIQAFHDKYRIPHVVITSVRLPAAAQPADHLSVVGSSMTSDGKARLFKIVFASIDCYFCGTGDMFGALITTRMREAVEAVPGLRERASWLSDDATPALELPLARATEKVLASMYEVLSRTRDAMPAVVERTRAAMAEGERADEKNAHYVKTKAAELQLVQNLDCLRAPATDFQAQAI
;
A
#
# COMPACT_ATOMS: atom_id res chain seq x y z
N MET A 1 -14.76 -12.62 -0.64
CA MET A 1 -13.60 -13.43 -0.18
C MET A 1 -13.30 -14.59 -1.11
N ARG A 2 -14.21 -15.55 -1.33
CA ARG A 2 -13.94 -16.78 -2.12
C ARG A 2 -13.32 -16.54 -3.52
N SER A 3 -13.85 -15.59 -4.29
CA SER A 3 -13.31 -15.27 -5.63
C SER A 3 -11.90 -14.70 -5.60
N LEU A 4 -11.61 -13.82 -4.63
CA LEU A 4 -10.28 -13.24 -4.45
C LEU A 4 -9.25 -14.30 -4.06
N THR A 5 -9.59 -15.17 -3.11
CA THR A 5 -8.73 -16.30 -2.71
C THR A 5 -8.46 -17.22 -3.89
N GLY A 6 -9.47 -17.54 -4.70
CA GLY A 6 -9.30 -18.34 -5.91
C GLY A 6 -8.38 -17.70 -6.96
N ALA A 7 -8.50 -16.38 -7.17
CA ALA A 7 -7.62 -15.65 -8.08
C ALA A 7 -6.15 -15.64 -7.60
N ILE A 8 -5.93 -15.43 -6.30
CA ILE A 8 -4.59 -15.49 -5.69
C ILE A 8 -4.01 -16.91 -5.79
N GLN A 9 -4.82 -17.92 -5.51
CA GLN A 9 -4.40 -19.32 -5.65
C GLN A 9 -3.98 -19.62 -7.10
N ALA A 10 -4.72 -19.11 -8.10
CA ALA A 10 -4.35 -19.25 -9.50
C ALA A 10 -2.99 -18.61 -9.87
N PHE A 11 -2.61 -17.49 -9.24
CA PHE A 11 -1.27 -16.91 -9.41
C PHE A 11 -0.18 -17.85 -8.90
N HIS A 12 -0.42 -18.53 -7.78
CA HIS A 12 0.54 -19.41 -7.14
C HIS A 12 0.64 -20.78 -7.82
N ASP A 13 -0.47 -21.44 -8.13
CA ASP A 13 -0.46 -22.80 -8.68
C ASP A 13 -0.10 -22.83 -10.17
N LYS A 14 -0.72 -21.98 -10.99
CA LYS A 14 -0.61 -22.01 -12.45
C LYS A 14 0.59 -21.20 -12.95
N TYR A 15 0.84 -20.05 -12.32
CA TYR A 15 1.88 -19.12 -12.76
C TYR A 15 3.11 -19.12 -11.87
N ARG A 16 3.09 -19.86 -10.75
CA ARG A 16 4.22 -19.99 -9.81
C ARG A 16 4.74 -18.63 -9.30
N ILE A 17 3.84 -17.64 -9.19
CA ILE A 17 4.18 -16.32 -8.64
C ILE A 17 4.40 -16.46 -7.13
N PRO A 18 5.59 -16.21 -6.57
CA PRO A 18 5.86 -16.53 -5.16
C PRO A 18 5.12 -15.65 -4.16
N HIS A 19 5.00 -14.36 -4.47
CA HIS A 19 4.43 -13.33 -3.61
C HIS A 19 3.44 -12.50 -4.41
N VAL A 20 2.24 -12.31 -3.87
CA VAL A 20 1.17 -11.52 -4.49
C VAL A 20 0.65 -10.53 -3.46
N VAL A 21 0.47 -9.27 -3.87
CA VAL A 21 -0.23 -8.26 -3.06
C VAL A 21 -1.28 -7.57 -3.92
N ILE A 22 -2.52 -7.57 -3.43
CA ILE A 22 -3.62 -6.79 -3.95
C ILE A 22 -3.72 -5.53 -3.10
N THR A 23 -3.28 -4.41 -3.68
CA THR A 23 -2.98 -3.16 -2.97
C THR A 23 -4.20 -2.48 -2.36
N SER A 24 -5.39 -2.65 -2.93
CA SER A 24 -6.62 -2.13 -2.34
C SER A 24 -7.86 -2.82 -2.90
N VAL A 25 -8.70 -3.34 -2.02
CA VAL A 25 -10.04 -3.85 -2.36
C VAL A 25 -11.05 -3.45 -1.28
N ARG A 26 -12.30 -3.20 -1.71
CA ARG A 26 -13.45 -3.14 -0.80
C ARG A 26 -14.11 -4.50 -0.82
N LEU A 27 -14.04 -5.21 0.30
CA LEU A 27 -14.64 -6.54 0.44
C LEU A 27 -15.87 -6.40 1.34
N PRO A 28 -17.07 -6.76 0.86
CA PRO A 28 -18.24 -6.85 1.73
C PRO A 28 -18.02 -8.01 2.68
N ALA A 29 -17.50 -7.71 3.86
CA ALA A 29 -17.31 -8.64 4.96
C ALA A 29 -18.06 -8.08 6.18
N ALA A 30 -18.73 -8.95 6.94
CA ALA A 30 -19.56 -8.55 8.08
C ALA A 30 -18.80 -7.77 9.17
N ALA A 31 -17.47 -7.75 9.14
CA ALA A 31 -16.60 -7.09 10.12
C ALA A 31 -15.77 -5.93 9.54
N GLN A 32 -16.02 -5.48 8.30
CA GLN A 32 -15.31 -4.35 7.71
C GLN A 32 -16.22 -3.13 7.62
N PRO A 33 -15.86 -1.99 8.24
CA PRO A 33 -16.61 -0.75 8.07
C PRO A 33 -16.63 -0.29 6.60
N ALA A 34 -17.71 0.36 6.18
CA ALA A 34 -17.92 0.74 4.76
C ALA A 34 -16.88 1.75 4.23
N ASP A 35 -16.27 2.51 5.12
CA ASP A 35 -15.24 3.51 4.88
C ASP A 35 -13.82 2.94 5.00
N HIS A 36 -13.63 1.62 5.05
CA HIS A 36 -12.32 0.98 5.11
C HIS A 36 -11.94 0.30 3.79
N LEU A 37 -10.65 0.26 3.51
CA LEU A 37 -10.04 -0.54 2.46
C LEU A 37 -9.30 -1.73 3.07
N SER A 38 -9.08 -2.76 2.24
CA SER A 38 -8.28 -3.91 2.60
C SER A 38 -7.14 -4.10 1.60
N VAL A 39 -5.93 -4.35 2.12
CA VAL A 39 -4.83 -4.95 1.36
C VAL A 39 -4.85 -6.44 1.63
N VAL A 40 -4.67 -7.24 0.58
CA VAL A 40 -4.60 -8.70 0.70
C VAL A 40 -3.29 -9.17 0.12
N GLY A 41 -2.49 -9.87 0.92
CA GLY A 41 -1.23 -10.43 0.50
C GLY A 41 -1.21 -11.95 0.63
N SER A 42 -0.34 -12.60 -0.14
CA SER A 42 -0.12 -14.04 -0.06
C SER A 42 1.29 -14.41 -0.49
N SER A 43 1.88 -15.37 0.22
CA SER A 43 3.08 -16.07 -0.25
C SER A 43 2.77 -17.56 -0.39
N MET A 44 3.21 -18.17 -1.48
CA MET A 44 2.97 -19.59 -1.69
C MET A 44 3.86 -20.46 -0.79
N THR A 45 3.42 -21.68 -0.51
CA THR A 45 4.27 -22.79 -0.10
C THR A 45 5.01 -23.39 -1.30
N SER A 46 5.92 -24.33 -1.06
CA SER A 46 6.67 -25.04 -2.09
C SER A 46 5.78 -25.74 -3.13
N ASP A 47 4.64 -26.28 -2.69
CA ASP A 47 3.62 -26.92 -3.54
C ASP A 47 2.64 -25.93 -4.19
N GLY A 48 2.78 -24.62 -3.95
CA GLY A 48 1.95 -23.57 -4.55
C GLY A 48 0.67 -23.23 -3.80
N LYS A 49 0.47 -23.72 -2.58
CA LYS A 49 -0.67 -23.36 -1.74
C LYS A 49 -0.55 -21.93 -1.21
N ALA A 50 -1.60 -21.14 -1.35
CA ALA A 50 -1.66 -19.77 -0.87
C ALA A 50 -1.66 -19.69 0.67
N ARG A 51 -0.85 -18.78 1.24
CA ARG A 51 -0.89 -18.39 2.65
C ARG A 51 -1.27 -16.93 2.73
N LEU A 52 -2.56 -16.68 2.89
CA LEU A 52 -3.14 -15.35 2.78
C LEU A 52 -3.15 -14.60 4.11
N PHE A 53 -2.98 -13.29 4.01
CA PHE A 53 -3.26 -12.35 5.08
C PHE A 53 -3.99 -11.13 4.50
N LYS A 54 -4.66 -10.39 5.37
CA LYS A 54 -5.21 -9.06 5.04
C LYS A 54 -4.80 -8.02 6.06
N ILE A 55 -4.80 -6.76 5.65
CA ILE A 55 -4.71 -5.61 6.54
C ILE A 55 -5.88 -4.69 6.19
N VAL A 56 -6.65 -4.28 7.20
CA VAL A 56 -7.80 -3.39 7.05
C VAL A 56 -7.44 -2.02 7.61
N PHE A 57 -7.71 -0.96 6.86
CA PHE A 57 -7.36 0.41 7.24
C PHE A 57 -8.43 1.39 6.75
N ALA A 58 -8.57 2.51 7.46
CA ALA A 58 -9.54 3.54 7.10
C ALA A 58 -9.16 4.15 5.74
N SER A 59 -10.16 4.29 4.86
CA SER A 59 -9.98 5.01 3.61
C SER A 59 -9.82 6.50 3.89
N ILE A 60 -8.92 7.15 3.17
CA ILE A 60 -8.79 8.59 3.19
C ILE A 60 -9.67 9.11 2.05
N ASP A 61 -10.69 9.90 2.38
CA ASP A 61 -11.62 10.49 1.40
C ASP A 61 -10.93 11.62 0.63
N CYS A 62 -10.02 11.22 -0.24
CA CYS A 62 -9.20 12.11 -1.03
C CYS A 62 -8.65 11.38 -2.25
N TYR A 63 -8.57 12.08 -3.37
CA TYR A 63 -7.92 11.57 -4.57
C TYR A 63 -6.42 11.89 -4.51
N PHE A 64 -5.60 10.88 -4.81
CA PHE A 64 -4.15 10.99 -4.85
C PHE A 64 -3.61 10.41 -6.16
N CYS A 65 -2.59 11.05 -6.72
CA CYS A 65 -1.82 10.52 -7.86
C CYS A 65 -0.59 9.74 -7.35
N GLY A 66 -0.17 8.68 -8.04
CA GLY A 66 1.11 7.99 -7.75
C GLY A 66 1.13 7.06 -6.51
N THR A 67 -0.02 6.77 -5.90
CA THR A 67 -0.08 5.85 -4.73
C THR A 67 0.40 4.43 -5.05
N GLY A 68 0.11 3.93 -6.26
CA GLY A 68 0.57 2.63 -6.73
C GLY A 68 2.09 2.57 -6.90
N ASP A 69 2.69 3.61 -7.47
CA ASP A 69 4.15 3.70 -7.66
C ASP A 69 4.86 3.78 -6.31
N MET A 70 4.32 4.57 -5.37
CA MET A 70 4.81 4.62 -4.00
C MET A 70 4.73 3.24 -3.33
N PHE A 71 3.61 2.52 -3.45
CA PHE A 71 3.49 1.16 -2.90
C PHE A 71 4.55 0.23 -3.49
N GLY A 72 4.70 0.21 -4.82
CA GLY A 72 5.66 -0.65 -5.54
C GLY A 72 7.11 -0.41 -5.15
N ALA A 73 7.50 0.86 -5.00
CA ALA A 73 8.85 1.21 -4.56
C ALA A 73 9.10 0.81 -3.09
N LEU A 74 8.14 1.10 -2.20
CA LEU A 74 8.28 0.79 -0.78
C LEU A 74 8.27 -0.72 -0.51
N ILE A 75 7.38 -1.49 -1.14
CA ILE A 75 7.29 -2.92 -0.89
C ILE A 75 8.58 -3.65 -1.25
N THR A 76 9.28 -3.21 -2.30
CA THR A 76 10.57 -3.80 -2.71
C THR A 76 11.62 -3.65 -1.61
N THR A 77 11.70 -2.46 -1.00
CA THR A 77 12.67 -2.17 0.07
C THR A 77 12.27 -2.82 1.38
N ARG A 78 10.99 -2.74 1.76
CA ARG A 78 10.46 -3.32 3.00
C ARG A 78 10.44 -4.84 2.98
N MET A 79 10.24 -5.46 1.81
CA MET A 79 10.37 -6.90 1.65
C MET A 79 11.82 -7.34 1.89
N ARG A 80 12.79 -6.64 1.30
CA ARG A 80 14.21 -6.93 1.57
C ARG A 80 14.53 -6.78 3.06
N GLU A 81 14.11 -5.69 3.69
CA GLU A 81 14.29 -5.47 5.14
C GLU A 81 13.73 -6.63 5.98
N ALA A 82 12.51 -7.08 5.67
CA ALA A 82 11.88 -8.20 6.37
C ALA A 82 12.58 -9.55 6.09
N VAL A 83 13.15 -9.74 4.91
CA VAL A 83 13.92 -10.93 4.54
C VAL A 83 15.26 -10.99 5.27
N GLU A 84 15.97 -9.87 5.39
CA GLU A 84 17.24 -9.81 6.15
C GLU A 84 17.04 -10.13 7.64
N ALA A 85 15.83 -9.91 8.18
CA ALA A 85 15.50 -10.26 9.55
C ALA A 85 15.29 -11.77 9.77
N VAL A 86 15.21 -12.57 8.71
CA VAL A 86 15.03 -14.03 8.78
C VAL A 86 16.34 -14.73 8.37
N PRO A 87 17.02 -15.43 9.30
CA PRO A 87 18.29 -16.09 8.99
C PRO A 87 18.20 -17.05 7.81
N GLY A 88 19.11 -16.90 6.84
CA GLY A 88 19.23 -17.78 5.66
C GLY A 88 18.16 -17.59 4.58
N LEU A 89 17.20 -16.67 4.76
CA LEU A 89 16.14 -16.46 3.78
C LEU A 89 16.61 -15.66 2.57
N ARG A 90 17.60 -14.78 2.74
CA ARG A 90 18.18 -13.93 1.69
C ARG A 90 18.75 -14.76 0.53
N GLU A 91 19.33 -15.91 0.85
CA GLU A 91 19.97 -16.83 -0.10
C GLU A 91 18.96 -17.72 -0.82
N ARG A 92 17.71 -17.77 -0.36
CA ARG A 92 16.67 -18.62 -0.98
C ARG A 92 16.09 -17.97 -2.22
N ALA A 93 15.85 -18.80 -3.23
CA ALA A 93 15.17 -18.38 -4.44
C ALA A 93 13.84 -17.70 -4.11
N SER A 94 13.64 -16.52 -4.69
CA SER A 94 12.44 -15.69 -4.49
C SER A 94 12.14 -15.32 -3.04
N TRP A 95 13.08 -15.49 -2.10
CA TRP A 95 12.87 -15.26 -0.66
C TRP A 95 11.67 -16.02 -0.07
N LEU A 96 11.43 -17.23 -0.57
CA LEU A 96 10.30 -18.05 -0.15
C LEU A 96 10.56 -18.66 1.23
N SER A 97 9.74 -18.32 2.23
CA SER A 97 9.81 -18.92 3.57
C SER A 97 9.36 -20.38 3.58
N ASP A 98 9.83 -21.17 4.55
CA ASP A 98 9.42 -22.57 4.73
C ASP A 98 7.93 -22.75 4.84
N ASP A 99 7.42 -23.90 4.39
CA ASP A 99 5.99 -24.19 4.31
C ASP A 99 5.28 -24.15 5.68
N ALA A 100 6.02 -24.44 6.75
CA ALA A 100 5.53 -24.36 8.12
C ALA A 100 5.37 -22.91 8.63
N THR A 101 5.95 -21.91 7.94
CA THR A 101 5.88 -20.51 8.37
C THR A 101 4.43 -20.01 8.30
N PRO A 102 3.84 -19.54 9.41
CA PRO A 102 2.49 -18.99 9.44
C PRO A 102 2.35 -17.74 8.56
N ALA A 103 1.15 -17.49 8.02
CA ALA A 103 0.91 -16.37 7.11
C ALA A 103 1.28 -14.99 7.68
N LEU A 104 1.12 -14.80 8.99
CA LEU A 104 1.40 -13.54 9.69
C LEU A 104 2.88 -13.33 10.02
N GLU A 105 3.68 -14.39 9.94
CA GLU A 105 5.13 -14.35 10.16
C GLU A 105 5.91 -14.25 8.85
N LEU A 106 5.21 -14.31 7.71
CA LEU A 106 5.84 -14.14 6.40
C LEU A 106 6.47 -12.73 6.28
N PRO A 107 7.66 -12.61 5.68
CA PRO A 107 8.28 -11.31 5.41
C PRO A 107 7.37 -10.37 4.62
N LEU A 108 6.55 -10.91 3.70
CA LEU A 108 5.58 -10.14 2.94
C LEU A 108 4.53 -9.46 3.82
N ALA A 109 4.07 -10.12 4.88
CA ALA A 109 3.12 -9.53 5.83
C ALA A 109 3.77 -8.36 6.57
N ARG A 110 4.96 -8.57 7.14
CA ARG A 110 5.74 -7.53 7.84
C ARG A 110 6.09 -6.34 6.95
N ALA A 111 6.46 -6.62 5.70
CA ALA A 111 6.74 -5.59 4.72
C ALA A 111 5.48 -4.77 4.41
N THR A 112 4.34 -5.44 4.20
CA THR A 112 3.07 -4.77 3.87
C THR A 112 2.57 -3.91 5.03
N GLU A 113 2.72 -4.36 6.29
CA GLU A 113 2.44 -3.56 7.49
C GLU A 113 3.21 -2.22 7.46
N LYS A 114 4.53 -2.28 7.25
CA LYS A 114 5.39 -1.08 7.18
C LYS A 114 5.11 -0.19 5.97
N VAL A 115 4.77 -0.77 4.81
CA VAL A 115 4.37 0.00 3.63
C VAL A 115 3.10 0.77 3.91
N LEU A 116 2.07 0.13 4.47
CA LEU A 116 0.81 0.80 4.78
C LEU A 116 0.99 1.89 5.84
N ALA A 117 1.82 1.65 6.84
CA ALA A 117 2.19 2.65 7.83
C ALA A 117 2.78 3.90 7.16
N SER A 118 3.77 3.71 6.28
CA SER A 118 4.42 4.80 5.53
C SER A 118 3.43 5.54 4.64
N MET A 119 2.61 4.80 3.88
CA MET A 119 1.65 5.39 2.96
C MET A 119 0.55 6.15 3.68
N TYR A 120 -0.02 5.58 4.75
CA TYR A 120 -1.11 6.22 5.49
C TYR A 120 -0.69 7.59 6.04
N GLU A 121 0.52 7.68 6.58
CA GLU A 121 1.06 8.96 7.08
C GLU A 121 1.31 9.96 5.96
N VAL A 122 1.97 9.55 4.87
CA VAL A 122 2.23 10.42 3.72
C VAL A 122 0.92 10.95 3.14
N LEU A 123 -0.08 10.09 2.97
CA LEU A 123 -1.37 10.46 2.41
C LEU A 123 -2.16 11.37 3.34
N SER A 124 -2.14 11.10 4.65
CA SER A 124 -2.80 11.95 5.65
C SER A 124 -2.17 13.34 5.66
N ARG A 125 -0.84 13.43 5.70
CA ARG A 125 -0.13 14.72 5.67
C ARG A 125 -0.30 15.46 4.33
N THR A 126 -0.33 14.72 3.23
CA THR A 126 -0.61 15.29 1.90
C THR A 126 -2.01 15.89 1.86
N ARG A 127 -3.04 15.16 2.32
CA ARG A 127 -4.42 15.65 2.46
C ARG A 127 -4.47 16.93 3.28
N ASP A 128 -3.83 16.94 4.45
CA ASP A 128 -3.87 18.07 5.37
C ASP A 128 -3.16 19.31 4.79
N ALA A 129 -2.16 19.11 3.94
CA ALA A 129 -1.44 20.18 3.25
C ALA A 129 -2.16 20.68 1.98
N MET A 130 -3.13 19.95 1.43
CA MET A 130 -3.79 20.31 0.16
C MET A 130 -4.37 21.73 0.14
N PRO A 131 -5.10 22.21 1.18
CA PRO A 131 -5.64 23.57 1.16
C PRO A 131 -4.55 24.63 0.97
N ALA A 132 -3.40 24.46 1.65
CA ALA A 132 -2.27 25.39 1.52
C ALA A 132 -1.61 25.33 0.12
N VAL A 133 -1.57 24.16 -0.51
CA VAL A 133 -1.09 24.01 -1.90
C VAL A 133 -2.04 24.67 -2.89
N VAL A 134 -3.35 24.50 -2.69
CA VAL A 134 -4.40 25.15 -3.52
C VAL A 134 -4.26 26.67 -3.44
N GLU A 135 -4.21 27.24 -2.23
CA GLU A 135 -4.10 28.68 -2.03
C GLU A 135 -2.81 29.25 -2.63
N ARG A 136 -1.67 28.61 -2.36
CA ARG A 136 -0.38 29.03 -2.94
C ARG A 136 -0.38 28.96 -4.47
N THR A 137 -0.99 27.92 -5.03
CA THR A 137 -1.06 27.76 -6.50
C THR A 137 -1.93 28.84 -7.11
N ARG A 138 -3.11 29.13 -6.54
CA ARG A 138 -4.00 30.20 -7.03
C ARG A 138 -3.38 31.58 -6.91
N ALA A 139 -2.68 31.86 -5.80
CA ALA A 139 -2.00 33.14 -5.59
C ALA A 139 -0.92 33.41 -6.64
N ALA A 140 -0.26 32.36 -7.15
CA ALA A 140 0.75 32.46 -8.21
C ALA A 140 0.16 32.63 -9.63
N MET A 141 -1.16 32.48 -9.80
CA MET A 141 -1.83 32.62 -11.10
C MET A 141 -2.29 34.06 -11.35
N ALA A 142 -2.32 34.45 -12.62
CA ALA A 142 -2.87 35.75 -13.04
C ALA A 142 -4.39 35.80 -12.81
N GLU A 143 -4.95 37.00 -12.63
CA GLU A 143 -6.33 37.18 -12.21
C GLU A 143 -7.36 36.60 -13.21
N GLY A 144 -7.09 36.71 -14.51
CA GLY A 144 -7.92 36.12 -15.57
C GLY A 144 -7.81 34.60 -15.69
N GLU A 145 -6.75 33.99 -15.16
CA GLU A 145 -6.55 32.54 -15.19
C GLU A 145 -7.31 31.82 -14.08
N ARG A 146 -7.63 32.51 -12.98
CA ARG A 146 -8.29 31.92 -11.80
C ARG A 146 -9.73 31.47 -12.05
N ALA A 147 -10.39 32.04 -13.06
CA ALA A 147 -11.78 31.73 -13.41
C ALA A 147 -11.93 30.64 -14.49
N ASP A 148 -10.82 30.17 -15.09
CA ASP A 148 -10.83 29.12 -16.11
C ASP A 148 -10.98 27.72 -15.47
N GLU A 149 -11.93 26.93 -15.98
CA GLU A 149 -12.21 25.57 -15.51
C GLU A 149 -11.00 24.63 -15.67
N LYS A 150 -10.21 24.80 -16.74
CA LYS A 150 -8.95 24.04 -16.94
C LYS A 150 -7.95 24.31 -15.82
N ASN A 151 -7.87 25.56 -15.40
CA ASN A 151 -6.99 26.00 -14.34
C ASN A 151 -7.46 25.54 -12.96
N ALA A 152 -8.78 25.51 -12.72
CA ALA A 152 -9.34 24.89 -11.53
C ALA A 152 -9.00 23.40 -11.43
N HIS A 153 -9.07 22.66 -12.55
CA HIS A 153 -8.67 21.26 -12.61
C HIS A 153 -7.16 21.09 -12.33
N TYR A 154 -6.31 21.91 -12.94
CA TYR A 154 -4.86 21.90 -12.70
C TYR A 154 -4.52 22.09 -11.21
N VAL A 155 -5.13 23.08 -10.56
CA VAL A 155 -4.92 23.35 -9.13
C VAL A 155 -5.29 22.14 -8.27
N LYS A 156 -6.40 21.47 -8.58
CA LYS A 156 -6.84 20.27 -7.87
C LYS A 156 -5.86 19.11 -8.06
N THR A 157 -5.43 18.85 -9.29
CA THR A 157 -4.47 17.77 -9.59
C THR A 157 -3.12 18.03 -8.92
N LYS A 158 -2.63 19.27 -8.96
CA LYS A 158 -1.38 19.65 -8.30
C LYS A 158 -1.44 19.47 -6.77
N ALA A 159 -2.59 19.77 -6.16
CA ALA A 159 -2.79 19.54 -4.74
C ALA A 159 -2.86 18.04 -4.39
N ALA A 160 -3.29 17.19 -5.33
CA ALA A 160 -3.37 15.73 -5.19
C ALA A 160 -2.03 14.99 -5.33
N GLU A 161 -0.95 15.69 -5.71
CA GLU A 161 0.40 15.12 -5.82
C GLU A 161 0.97 14.77 -4.42
N LEU A 162 1.63 13.62 -4.33
CA LEU A 162 2.21 13.15 -3.07
C LEU A 162 3.36 14.06 -2.61
N GLN A 163 3.27 14.54 -1.37
CA GLN A 163 4.33 15.36 -0.77
C GLN A 163 5.45 14.50 -0.18
N LEU A 164 6.09 13.66 -1.00
CA LEU A 164 7.09 12.69 -0.53
C LEU A 164 8.31 13.34 0.13
N VAL A 165 8.85 14.40 -0.48
CA VAL A 165 10.07 15.08 0.01
C VAL A 165 9.84 15.76 1.36
N GLN A 166 8.64 16.30 1.56
CA GLN A 166 8.24 16.92 2.82
C GLN A 166 7.98 15.89 3.93
N ASN A 167 7.74 14.63 3.55
CA ASN A 167 7.34 13.54 4.44
C ASN A 167 8.33 12.36 4.41
N LEU A 168 9.62 12.62 4.19
CA LEU A 168 10.66 11.58 4.12
C LEU A 168 10.73 10.71 5.38
N ASP A 169 10.46 11.29 6.55
CA ASP A 169 10.52 10.54 7.81
C ASP A 169 9.43 9.47 7.89
N CYS A 170 8.23 9.75 7.35
CA CYS A 170 7.16 8.75 7.22
C CYS A 170 7.58 7.57 6.36
N LEU A 171 8.42 7.80 5.35
CA LEU A 171 8.93 6.75 4.48
C LEU A 171 10.02 5.91 5.15
N ARG A 172 10.80 6.50 6.06
CA ARG A 172 11.92 5.84 6.75
C ARG A 172 11.46 5.07 7.98
N ALA A 173 10.77 5.76 8.88
CA ALA A 173 10.35 5.26 10.18
C ALA A 173 8.92 5.72 10.46
N PRO A 174 7.91 5.09 9.82
CA PRO A 174 6.52 5.41 10.13
C PRO A 174 6.21 5.04 11.58
N ALA A 175 5.38 5.85 12.23
CA ALA A 175 4.93 5.67 13.61
C ALA A 175 3.57 4.95 13.72
N THR A 176 2.81 4.89 12.63
CA THR A 176 1.51 4.22 12.58
C THR A 176 1.70 2.70 12.54
N ASP A 177 0.96 1.98 13.38
CA ASP A 177 0.99 0.52 13.37
C ASP A 177 -0.22 -0.07 12.64
N PHE A 178 0.06 -0.93 11.68
CA PHE A 178 -0.93 -1.81 11.07
C PHE A 178 -0.55 -3.26 11.34
N GLN A 179 -1.55 -4.12 11.52
CA GLN A 179 -1.34 -5.54 11.80
C GLN A 179 -2.09 -6.40 10.79
N ALA A 180 -1.39 -7.39 10.26
CA ALA A 180 -1.95 -8.40 9.39
C ALA A 180 -2.84 -9.38 10.16
N GLN A 181 -3.89 -9.84 9.49
CA GLN A 181 -4.85 -10.82 9.99
C GLN A 181 -4.92 -11.98 9.01
N ALA A 182 -4.92 -13.21 9.54
CA ALA A 182 -5.07 -14.41 8.72
C ALA A 182 -6.50 -14.49 8.17
N ILE A 183 -6.65 -15.03 6.96
CA ILE A 183 -7.95 -15.16 6.27
C ILE A 183 -8.08 -16.48 5.51
#